data_AF-A0A5R9FFK4-F1
#
_entry.id   AF-A0A5R9FFK4-F1
#
_cell.length_a   1.000
_cell.length_b   1.000
_cell.length_c   1.000
_cell.angle_alpha   90.00
_cell.angle_beta   90.00
_cell.angle_gamma   90.00
#
_symmetry.space_group_name_H-M   'P 1'
#
loop_
_entity.id
_entity.type
_entity.pdbx_description
1 polymer ?
#
loop_
_entity_poly.entity_id
_entity_poly.type
_entity_poly.pdbx_seq_one_letter_code
_entity_poly.pdbx_strand_id
1 'polypeptide(L)'
;MMNGDMHTLCKRYLNYHIKAHMQNGMEYEGIITDVDERNMTLLVPEEVGEEQVGRDGDERQFGYRRFRRFRPYLFPLAAVGSMSLVPFFRPYPYPYYPYY
;
A
#
# COMPACT_ATOMS: atom_id res chain seq x y z
N MET A 1 -1.41 -3.94 28.16
CA MET A 1 -0.76 -3.63 26.86
C MET A 1 -0.76 -4.91 26.03
N MET A 2 -1.46 -4.90 24.89
CA MET A 2 -1.82 -6.07 24.07
C MET A 2 -0.82 -6.26 22.91
N ASN A 3 0.44 -6.60 23.19
CA ASN A 3 1.43 -6.79 22.12
C ASN A 3 1.21 -8.09 21.31
N GLY A 4 0.64 -9.13 21.92
CA GLY A 4 0.34 -10.40 21.23
C GLY A 4 -0.81 -10.30 20.22
N ASP A 5 -1.76 -9.40 20.46
CA ASP A 5 -2.94 -9.24 19.60
C ASP A 5 -2.56 -8.60 18.27
N MET A 6 -1.70 -7.58 18.29
CA MET A 6 -1.26 -6.91 17.06
C MET A 6 -0.47 -7.84 16.14
N HIS A 7 0.49 -8.60 16.70
CA HIS A 7 1.24 -9.60 15.94
C HIS A 7 0.32 -10.63 15.28
N THR A 8 -0.67 -11.14 16.02
CA THR A 8 -1.65 -12.10 15.50
C THR A 8 -2.51 -11.49 14.40
N LEU A 9 -2.88 -10.20 14.54
CA LEU A 9 -3.68 -9.47 13.57
C LEU A 9 -2.90 -9.18 12.29
N CYS A 10 -1.62 -8.79 12.39
CA CYS A 10 -0.72 -8.67 11.23
C CYS A 10 -0.58 -10.00 10.48
N LYS A 11 -0.36 -11.12 11.19
CA LYS A 11 -0.26 -12.45 10.56
C LYS A 11 -1.54 -12.86 9.86
N ARG A 12 -2.71 -12.55 10.44
CA ARG A 12 -4.02 -12.81 9.82
C ARG A 12 -4.19 -12.07 8.50
N TYR A 13 -3.66 -10.86 8.40
CA TYR A 13 -3.77 -10.00 7.22
C TYR A 13 -2.51 -10.00 6.34
N LEU A 14 -1.67 -11.05 6.44
CA LEU A 14 -0.60 -11.29 5.47
C LEU A 14 -1.16 -11.31 4.05
N ASN A 15 -0.51 -10.57 3.15
CA ASN A 15 -0.90 -10.38 1.75
C ASN A 15 -2.19 -9.59 1.52
N TYR A 16 -2.78 -8.98 2.55
CA TYR A 16 -3.91 -8.07 2.40
C TYR A 16 -3.43 -6.63 2.27
N HIS A 17 -4.19 -5.84 1.50
CA HIS A 17 -4.04 -4.39 1.44
C HIS A 17 -4.75 -3.76 2.64
N ILE A 18 -3.97 -3.12 3.50
CA ILE A 18 -4.40 -2.57 4.78
C ILE A 18 -4.07 -1.09 4.88
N LYS A 19 -4.79 -0.42 5.77
CA LYS A 19 -4.46 0.91 6.26
C LYS A 19 -4.07 0.79 7.73
N ALA A 20 -2.84 1.12 8.06
CA ALA A 20 -2.27 1.12 9.40
C ALA A 20 -2.31 2.53 9.99
N HIS A 21 -2.83 2.65 11.20
CA HIS A 21 -2.77 3.87 12.01
C HIS A 21 -1.71 3.68 13.10
N MET A 22 -0.70 4.54 13.07
CA MET A 22 0.39 4.53 14.02
C MET A 22 0.03 5.30 15.28
N GLN A 23 0.67 4.98 16.39
CA GLN A 23 0.43 5.66 17.68
C GLN A 23 0.81 7.15 17.65
N ASN A 24 1.70 7.55 16.75
CA ASN A 24 2.07 8.95 16.53
C ASN A 24 1.09 9.71 15.62
N GLY A 25 -0.03 9.09 15.21
CA GLY A 25 -1.05 9.67 14.35
C GLY A 25 -0.75 9.57 12.84
N MET A 26 0.40 9.00 12.43
CA MET A 26 0.68 8.77 11.01
C MET A 26 -0.14 7.60 10.47
N GLU A 27 -0.47 7.66 9.18
CA GLU A 27 -1.20 6.60 8.48
C GLU A 27 -0.38 6.08 7.30
N TYR A 28 -0.38 4.78 7.13
CA TYR A 28 0.29 4.10 6.02
C TYR A 28 -0.68 3.11 5.38
N GLU A 29 -0.70 3.10 4.06
CA GLU A 29 -1.50 2.16 3.28
C GLU A 29 -0.57 1.27 2.46
N GLY A 30 -0.85 -0.03 2.41
CA GLY A 30 0.02 -0.97 1.70
C GLY A 30 -0.34 -2.43 1.95
N ILE A 31 0.50 -3.33 1.45
CA ILE A 31 0.30 -4.77 1.57
C ILE A 31 1.28 -5.35 2.57
N ILE A 32 0.79 -6.11 3.56
CA ILE A 32 1.68 -6.81 4.51
C ILE A 32 2.35 -7.96 3.77
N THR A 33 3.69 -7.98 3.70
CA THR A 33 4.43 -9.06 3.05
C THR A 33 5.13 -9.99 4.02
N ASP A 34 5.44 -9.52 5.21
CA ASP A 34 6.10 -10.32 6.24
C ASP A 34 5.80 -9.79 7.65
N VAL A 35 5.86 -10.67 8.65
CA VAL A 35 5.66 -10.34 10.07
C VAL A 35 6.62 -11.20 10.91
N ASP A 36 7.60 -10.54 11.50
CA ASP A 36 8.52 -11.15 12.47
C ASP A 36 8.00 -10.97 13.92
N GLU A 37 8.80 -11.31 14.92
CA GLU A 37 8.41 -11.22 16.33
C GLU A 37 8.07 -9.80 16.80
N ARG A 38 8.62 -8.76 16.16
CA ARG A 38 8.56 -7.36 16.62
C ARG A 38 8.12 -6.37 15.54
N ASN A 39 8.17 -6.75 14.27
CA ASN A 39 7.97 -5.88 13.13
C ASN A 39 7.07 -6.51 12.08
N MET A 40 6.46 -5.62 11.31
CA MET A 40 5.71 -5.89 10.09
C MET A 40 6.47 -5.27 8.91
N THR A 41 6.57 -6.01 7.80
CA THR A 41 6.98 -5.45 6.51
C THR A 41 5.75 -5.10 5.69
N LEU A 42 5.65 -3.84 5.27
CA LEU A 42 4.55 -3.30 4.47
C LEU A 42 5.08 -2.79 3.14
N LEU A 43 4.53 -3.29 2.02
CA LEU A 43 4.74 -2.72 0.70
C LEU A 43 3.85 -1.49 0.53
N VAL A 44 4.46 -0.31 0.62
CA VAL A 44 3.77 0.98 0.50
C VAL A 44 3.88 1.49 -0.94
N PRO A 45 2.77 1.91 -1.58
CA PRO A 45 2.82 2.54 -2.90
C PRO A 45 3.34 3.97 -2.79
N GLU A 46 4.44 4.26 -3.47
CA GLU A 46 4.95 5.61 -3.66
C GLU A 46 4.52 6.13 -5.02
N GLU A 47 4.05 7.37 -5.06
CA GLU A 47 3.85 8.09 -6.31
C GLU A 47 5.21 8.60 -6.79
N VAL A 48 5.67 8.06 -7.92
CA VAL A 48 6.91 8.52 -8.54
C VAL A 48 6.56 9.34 -9.77
N GLY A 49 6.97 10.60 -9.75
CA GLY A 49 6.88 11.51 -10.88
C GLY A 49 8.10 11.40 -11.80
N GLU A 50 7.94 11.86 -13.04
CA GLU A 50 8.95 11.81 -14.10
C GLU A 50 10.27 12.51 -13.71
N GLU A 51 10.22 13.48 -12.81
CA GLU A 51 11.40 14.23 -12.32
C GLU A 51 12.44 13.35 -11.58
N GLN A 52 12.01 12.21 -11.02
CA GLN A 52 12.89 11.28 -10.28
C GLN A 52 13.50 10.18 -11.17
N VAL A 53 13.02 10.01 -12.40
CA VAL A 53 13.53 9.02 -13.36
C VAL A 53 14.40 9.79 -14.35
N GLY A 54 15.69 9.86 -14.06
CA GLY A 54 16.65 10.74 -14.71
C GLY A 54 16.44 10.96 -16.22
N ARG A 55 16.46 12.24 -16.60
CA ARG A 55 17.01 12.93 -17.79
C ARG A 55 17.32 12.19 -19.12
N ASP A 56 16.83 10.99 -19.38
CA ASP A 56 17.10 10.20 -20.60
C ASP A 56 15.84 9.44 -21.07
N GLY A 57 14.69 10.11 -21.04
CA GLY A 57 13.43 9.53 -21.49
C GLY A 57 12.78 10.44 -22.51
N ASP A 58 13.09 10.21 -23.79
CA ASP A 58 12.43 10.76 -24.97
C ASP A 58 10.97 11.17 -24.72
N GLU A 59 10.63 12.35 -25.27
CA GLU A 59 9.31 12.94 -25.42
C GLU A 59 8.29 11.90 -25.94
N ARG A 60 7.72 11.09 -25.06
CA ARG A 60 6.70 10.10 -25.40
C ARG A 60 5.33 10.76 -25.29
N GLN A 61 4.61 10.75 -26.41
CA GLN A 61 3.32 11.39 -26.71
C GLN A 61 2.10 10.97 -25.84
N PHE A 62 2.30 10.37 -24.67
CA PHE A 62 1.22 9.93 -23.78
C PHE A 62 1.51 10.45 -22.37
N GLY A 63 0.64 11.36 -21.91
CA GLY A 63 0.83 12.27 -20.76
C GLY A 63 1.30 11.69 -19.42
N TYR A 64 1.65 12.63 -18.52
CA TYR A 64 2.13 12.45 -17.14
C TYR A 64 2.02 11.00 -16.61
N ARG A 65 3.13 10.26 -16.71
CA ARG A 65 3.22 8.89 -16.17
C ARG A 65 3.45 8.95 -14.67
N ARG A 66 2.36 9.02 -13.91
CA ARG A 66 2.36 8.69 -12.48
C ARG A 66 2.35 7.17 -12.36
N PHE A 67 3.48 6.58 -11.99
CA PHE A 67 3.55 5.15 -11.66
C PHE A 67 3.64 4.97 -10.15
N ARG A 68 2.95 3.94 -9.66
CA ARG A 68 3.02 3.53 -8.25
C ARG A 68 4.18 2.55 -8.12
N ARG A 69 5.26 2.97 -7.46
CA ARG A 69 6.35 2.08 -7.10
C ARG A 69 6.13 1.59 -5.68
N PHE A 70 5.98 0.28 -5.50
CA PHE A 70 5.89 -0.28 -4.17
C PHE A 70 7.28 -0.42 -3.55
N ARG A 71 7.46 0.06 -2.32
CA ARG A 71 8.67 -0.14 -1.55
C ARG A 71 8.36 -0.81 -0.21
N PRO A 72 9.20 -1.77 0.23
CA PRO A 72 9.04 -2.39 1.53
C PRO A 72 9.51 -1.42 2.63
N TYR A 73 8.69 -1.29 3.66
CA TYR A 73 8.98 -0.55 4.87
C TYR A 73 8.76 -1.43 6.09
N LEU A 74 9.65 -1.31 7.07
CA LEU A 74 9.58 -2.01 8.33
C LEU A 74 8.91 -1.13 9.39
N PHE A 75 7.87 -1.66 10.02
CA PHE A 75 7.13 -0.98 11.07
C PHE A 75 7.15 -1.81 12.35
N PRO A 76 7.61 -1.25 13.48
CA PRO A 76 7.52 -1.93 14.77
C PRO A 76 6.06 -2.16 15.15
N LEU A 77 5.70 -3.37 15.53
CA LEU A 77 4.34 -3.73 15.95
C LEU A 77 3.88 -2.91 17.15
N ALA A 78 4.82 -2.55 18.03
CA ALA A 78 4.57 -1.69 19.18
C ALA A 78 4.21 -0.24 18.80
N ALA A 79 4.53 0.21 17.59
CA ALA A 79 4.18 1.53 17.08
C ALA A 79 2.82 1.55 16.36
N VAL A 80 2.29 0.38 16.00
CA VAL A 80 0.98 0.26 15.35
C VAL A 80 -0.11 0.40 16.41
N GLY A 81 -1.02 1.34 16.22
CA GLY A 81 -2.19 1.53 17.08
C GLY A 81 -3.37 0.67 16.63
N SER A 82 -3.68 0.70 15.32
CA SER A 82 -4.76 -0.09 14.73
C SER A 82 -4.54 -0.33 13.23
N MET A 83 -5.30 -1.27 12.65
CA MET A 83 -5.33 -1.52 11.21
C MET A 83 -6.75 -1.76 10.73
N SER A 84 -7.01 -1.40 9.47
CA SER A 84 -8.26 -1.69 8.77
C SER A 84 -8.00 -2.25 7.37
N LEU A 85 -8.92 -3.07 6.85
CA LEU A 85 -8.87 -3.58 5.48
C LEU A 85 -9.39 -2.51 4.52
N VAL A 86 -8.71 -2.33 3.39
CA VAL A 86 -9.21 -1.46 2.33
C VAL A 86 -10.12 -2.27 1.39
N PRO A 87 -11.39 -1.88 1.20
CA PRO A 87 -12.30 -2.59 0.32
C PRO A 87 -11.95 -2.35 -1.15
N PHE A 88 -11.78 -3.42 -1.93
CA PHE A 88 -11.71 -3.34 -3.39
C PHE A 88 -13.13 -3.33 -3.97
N PHE A 89 -13.62 -2.14 -4.32
CA PHE A 89 -14.84 -2.04 -5.11
C PHE A 89 -14.54 -2.51 -6.54
N ARG A 90 -15.25 -3.56 -6.99
CA ARG A 90 -15.19 -3.93 -8.41
C ARG A 90 -15.82 -2.77 -9.20
N PRO A 91 -15.16 -2.24 -10.25
CA PRO A 91 -15.81 -1.29 -11.13
C PRO A 91 -17.09 -1.93 -11.68
N TYR A 92 -18.16 -1.14 -11.74
CA TYR A 92 -19.41 -1.54 -12.37
C TYR A 92 -19.13 -2.10 -13.78
N PRO A 93 -19.89 -3.11 -14.25
CA PRO A 93 -19.70 -3.66 -15.59
C PRO A 93 -19.70 -2.53 -16.62
N TYR A 94 -18.69 -2.55 -17.49
CA TYR A 94 -18.53 -1.56 -18.55
C TYR A 94 -19.85 -1.43 -19.34
N PRO A 95 -20.33 -0.21 -19.62
CA PRO A 95 -21.48 -0.04 -20.48
C PRO A 95 -21.16 -0.67 -21.84
N TYR A 96 -22.05 -1.56 -22.29
CA TYR A 96 -21.97 -2.15 -23.62
C TYR A 96 -22.08 -1.04 -24.65
N TYR A 97 -21.02 -0.81 -25.42
CA TYR A 97 -21.05 0.09 -26.57
C TYR A 97 -21.49 -0.70 -27.80
N PRO A 98 -22.70 -0.49 -28.33
CA PRO A 98 -23.10 -1.09 -29.60
C PRO A 98 -22.29 -0.45 -30.74
N TYR A 99 -21.69 -1.28 -31.58
CA TYR A 99 -21.14 -0.84 -32.86
C TYR A 99 -22.31 -0.48 -33.80
N TYR A 100 -22.31 0.75 -34.32
CA TYR A 100 -23.17 1.21 -35.41
C TYR A 100 -22.41 1.20 -36.73
#